data_AF-A0A7W1U380-F1
#
_entry.id   AF-A0A7W1U380-F1
#
_cell.length_a   1.000
_cell.length_b   1.000
_cell.length_c   1.000
_cell.angle_alpha   90.00
_cell.angle_beta   90.00
_cell.angle_gamma   90.00
#
_symmetry.space_group_name_H-M   'P 1'
#
loop_
_entity.id
_entity.type
_entity.pdbx_description
1 polymer ?
#
loop_
_entity_poly.entity_id
_entity_poly.type
_entity_poly.pdbx_seq_one_letter_code
_entity_poly.pdbx_strand_id
1 'polypeptide(L)' 'MGLLRGLFWLALFVFFTFCFLVLFEYGPNDFVNGFQKEGERIEKWVDQKVHPPKKPDNP' A
#
# COMPACT_ATOMS: atom_id res chain seq x y z
N MET A 1 -4.43 3.44 27.79
CA MET A 1 -4.41 1.96 27.80
C MET A 1 -5.22 1.32 26.67
N GLY A 2 -6.40 1.85 26.29
CA GLY A 2 -7.19 1.33 25.16
C GLY A 2 -6.78 1.84 23.76
N LEU A 3 -6.46 3.14 23.61
CA LEU A 3 -6.16 3.73 22.30
C LEU A 3 -4.95 3.10 21.59
N LEU A 4 -3.83 2.92 22.31
CA LEU A 4 -2.61 2.34 21.73
C LEU A 4 -2.87 0.91 21.23
N ARG A 5 -3.71 0.15 21.95
CA ARG A 5 -4.07 -1.22 21.60
C ARG A 5 -5.04 -1.28 20.42
N GLY A 6 -5.97 -0.32 20.33
CA GLY A 6 -6.84 -0.15 19.16
C GLY A 6 -6.04 0.22 17.91
N LEU A 7 -5.11 1.17 18.02
CA LEU A 7 -4.27 1.59 16.89
C LEU A 7 -3.35 0.46 16.42
N PHE A 8 -2.77 -0.30 17.35
CA PHE A 8 -1.99 -1.49 17.03
C PHE A 8 -2.82 -2.54 16.26
N TRP A 9 -4.04 -2.83 16.74
CA TRP A 9 -4.92 -3.78 16.08
C TRP A 9 -5.39 -3.28 14.71
N LEU A 10 -5.64 -1.99 14.56
CA LEU A 10 -6.01 -1.39 13.29
C LEU A 10 -4.85 -1.47 12.29
N ALA A 11 -3.62 -1.16 12.72
CA ALA A 11 -2.43 -1.30 11.87
C ALA A 11 -2.21 -2.75 11.43
N LEU A 12 -2.33 -3.72 12.34
CA LEU A 12 -2.27 -5.14 11.99
C LEU A 12 -3.40 -5.53 11.03
N PHE A 13 -4.62 -5.06 11.26
CA PHE A 13 -5.76 -5.37 10.39
C PHE A 13 -5.49 -4.90 8.95
N VAL A 14 -5.02 -3.66 8.77
CA VAL A 14 -4.67 -3.12 7.45
C VAL A 14 -3.50 -3.90 6.83
N PHE A 15 -2.46 -4.19 7.59
CA PHE A 15 -1.30 -4.96 7.12
C PHE A 15 -1.69 -6.37 6.66
N PHE A 16 -2.46 -7.10 7.47
CA PHE A 16 -2.93 -8.43 7.10
C PHE A 16 -3.88 -8.39 5.91
N THR A 17 -4.79 -7.41 5.86
CA THR A 17 -5.68 -7.24 4.71
C THR A 17 -4.89 -7.02 3.42
N PHE A 18 -3.83 -6.21 3.47
CA PHE A 18 -2.94 -5.99 2.33
C PHE A 18 -2.21 -7.27 1.92
N CYS A 19 -1.63 -8.01 2.88
CA CYS A 19 -1.02 -9.31 2.62
C CYS A 19 -2.03 -10.28 1.99
N PHE A 20 -3.26 -10.36 2.49
CA PHE A 20 -4.27 -11.25 1.89
C PHE A 20 -4.66 -10.81 0.49
N LEU A 21 -4.76 -9.51 0.22
CA LEU A 21 -5.00 -8.97 -1.12
C LEU A 21 -3.91 -9.43 -2.10
N VAL A 22 -2.64 -9.23 -1.74
CA VAL A 22 -1.50 -9.68 -2.54
C VAL A 22 -1.50 -11.20 -2.71
N LEU A 23 -1.79 -11.95 -1.64
CA LEU A 23 -1.85 -13.40 -1.68
C LEU A 23 -2.98 -13.92 -2.58
N PHE A 24 -4.15 -13.27 -2.59
CA PHE A 24 -5.27 -13.64 -3.45
C PHE A 24 -5.04 -13.25 -4.91
N GLU A 25 -4.39 -12.12 -5.15
CA GLU A 25 -4.18 -11.58 -6.49
C GLU A 25 -3.01 -12.25 -7.22
N TYR A 26 -1.92 -12.53 -6.51
CA TYR A 26 -0.70 -13.12 -7.08
C TYR A 26 -0.50 -14.60 -6.68
N GLY A 27 -1.20 -15.09 -5.67
CA GLY A 27 -1.02 -16.44 -5.14
C GLY A 27 0.20 -16.60 -4.23
N PRO A 28 0.32 -17.73 -3.53
CA PRO A 28 1.42 -17.98 -2.59
C PRO A 28 2.79 -18.15 -3.27
N ASN A 29 2.84 -18.59 -4.53
CA ASN A 29 4.10 -18.80 -5.26
C ASN A 29 4.76 -17.47 -5.67
N ASP A 30 3.96 -16.45 -5.98
CA ASP A 30 4.44 -15.14 -6.43
C ASP A 30 4.20 -14.03 -5.42
N PHE A 31 3.92 -14.38 -4.16
CA PHE A 31 3.58 -13.44 -3.10
C PHE A 31 4.63 -12.32 -2.92
N VAL A 32 5.91 -12.65 -2.89
CA VAL A 32 6.99 -11.67 -2.69
C VAL A 32 7.07 -10.68 -3.86
N ASN A 33 6.90 -11.19 -5.07
CA ASN A 33 6.88 -10.40 -6.30
C ASN A 33 5.65 -9.48 -6.33
N GLY A 34 4.48 -10.03 -6.00
CA GLY A 34 3.23 -9.27 -5.88
C GLY A 34 3.30 -8.18 -4.80
N PHE A 35 3.92 -8.47 -3.65
CA PHE A 35 4.06 -7.54 -2.54
C PHE A 35 4.95 -6.35 -2.91
N GLN A 36 6.08 -6.61 -3.58
CA GLN A 36 6.95 -5.53 -4.09
C GLN A 36 6.23 -4.67 -5.14
N LYS A 37 5.51 -5.30 -6.07
CA LYS A 37 4.80 -4.62 -7.16
C LYS A 37 3.66 -3.73 -6.65
N GLU A 38 2.86 -4.25 -5.71
CA GLU A 38 1.83 -3.46 -5.03
C GLU A 38 2.43 -2.37 -4.14
N GLY A 39 3.55 -2.65 -3.47
CA GLY A 39 4.31 -1.66 -2.70
C GLY A 39 4.77 -0.48 -3.56
N GLU A 40 5.41 -0.75 -4.70
CA GLU A 40 5.80 0.29 -5.67
C GLU A 40 4.59 1.06 -6.21
N ARG A 41 3.46 0.39 -6.43
CA ARG A 41 2.24 1.04 -6.92
C ARG A 41 1.69 2.02 -5.88
N ILE A 42 1.63 1.61 -4.61
CA ILE A 42 1.20 2.47 -3.51
C ILE A 42 2.17 3.63 -3.34
N GLU A 43 3.48 3.39 -3.37
CA GLU A 43 4.49 4.44 -3.27
C GLU A 43 4.32 5.49 -4.37
N LYS A 44 4.21 5.07 -5.64
CA LYS A 44 3.96 5.98 -6.77
C LYS A 44 2.64 6.75 -6.62
N TRP A 45 1.60 6.11 -6.07
CA TRP A 45 0.30 6.75 -5.87
C TRP A 45 0.33 7.78 -4.73
N VAL A 46 1.06 7.49 -3.66
CA VAL A 46 1.31 8.43 -2.56
C VAL A 46 2.16 9.60 -3.07
N ASP A 47 3.24 9.33 -3.79
CA ASP A 47 4.12 10.35 -4.36
C ASP A 47 3.35 11.27 -5.31
N GLN A 48 2.52 10.72 -6.20
CA GLN A 48 1.65 11.52 -7.07
C GLN A 48 0.64 12.38 -6.30
N LYS A 49 0.15 11.93 -5.14
CA LYS A 49 -0.79 12.69 -4.31
C LYS A 49 -0.12 13.78 -3.49
N VAL A 50 1.09 13.53 -3.00
CA VAL A 50 1.85 14.47 -2.17
C VAL A 50 2.57 15.49 -3.05
N HIS A 51 3.11 15.05 -4.18
CA HIS A 51 3.75 15.84 -5.22
C HIS A 51 2.89 15.73 -6.50
N PRO A 52 1.77 16.47 -6.57
CA PRO A 52 0.98 16.49 -7.79
C PRO A 52 1.89 16.92 -8.95
N PRO A 53 1.94 16.15 -10.05
CA PRO A 53 2.76 16.53 -11.20
C PRO A 53 2.35 17.95 -11.61
N LYS A 54 3.32 18.86 -11.60
CA LYS A 54 3.11 20.24 -12.06
C LYS A 54 2.53 20.12 -13.47
N LYS A 55 1.30 20.63 -13.66
CA LYS A 55 0.66 20.69 -14.99
C LYS A 55 1.73 21.16 -15.99
N PRO A 56 1.95 20.45 -17.11
CA PRO A 56 2.81 20.98 -18.14
C PRO A 56 2.24 22.35 -18.52
N ASP A 57 3.02 23.39 -18.22
CA ASP A 57 2.77 24.74 -18.71
C ASP A 57 3.01 24.63 -20.22
N ASN A 58 1.90 24.44 -20.96
CA ASN A 58 1.97 24.35 -22.40
C ASN A 58 2.26 25.76 -22.93
N PRO A 59 3.33 25.95 -23.73
CA PRO A 59 3.72 27.26 -24.24
C PRO A 59 2.66 27.90 -25.13
#